data_AF-A0A9X8H436-F1
#
_entry.id   AF-A0A9X8H436-F1
#
_cell.length_a   1.000
_cell.length_b   1.000
_cell.length_c   1.000
_cell.angle_alpha   90.00
_cell.angle_beta   90.00
_cell.angle_gamma   90.00
#
_symmetry.space_group_name_H-M   'P 1'
#
loop_
_entity.id
_entity.type
_entity.pdbx_description
1 polymer ?
#
loop_
_entity_poly.entity_id
_entity_poly.type
_entity_poly.pdbx_seq_one_letter_code
_entity_poly.pdbx_strand_id
1 'polypeptide(L)'
;MSNKAAAKKAALELLDLCKKDGVRLPTDAMNAMVQAGTMLNATRADGEYNLQAALAAMTEKFGATTPAVETKKRKAAAGDKVTNKEKDESVKVEDGDVDDDGGATSPAAKKKKNVAQATVAKNQALAEAFSDLAGFEFKKGDRFKGGSYSKVAKAIRDAED
;
A
#
# COMPACT_ATOMS: atom_id res chain seq x y z
N MET A 1 -35.81 -3.71 -12.99
CA MET A 1 -34.53 -2.95 -13.01
C MET A 1 -33.37 -3.94 -13.06
N SER A 2 -32.39 -3.78 -13.95
CA SER A 2 -31.24 -4.70 -13.99
C SER A 2 -30.28 -4.45 -12.83
N ASN A 3 -29.80 -5.49 -12.13
CA ASN A 3 -28.83 -5.38 -11.02
C ASN A 3 -27.60 -4.54 -11.41
N LYS A 4 -27.15 -4.62 -12.67
CA LYS A 4 -26.02 -3.84 -13.20
C LYS A 4 -26.28 -2.33 -13.24
N ALA A 5 -27.54 -1.90 -13.38
CA ALA A 5 -27.92 -0.49 -13.32
C ALA A 5 -27.98 0.03 -11.87
N ALA A 6 -28.54 -0.78 -10.96
CA ALA A 6 -28.56 -0.47 -9.52
C ALA A 6 -27.12 -0.35 -8.95
N ALA A 7 -26.25 -1.31 -9.27
CA ALA A 7 -24.83 -1.29 -8.87
C ALA A 7 -24.11 -0.02 -9.36
N LYS A 8 -24.31 0.38 -10.62
CA LYS A 8 -23.72 1.61 -11.18
C LYS A 8 -24.24 2.86 -10.49
N LYS A 9 -25.55 2.95 -10.20
CA LYS A 9 -26.14 4.09 -9.50
C LYS A 9 -25.59 4.20 -8.06
N ALA A 10 -25.58 3.10 -7.32
CA ALA A 10 -25.00 3.04 -5.97
C ALA A 10 -23.50 3.42 -5.97
N ALA A 11 -22.73 2.99 -6.98
CA ALA A 11 -21.31 3.35 -7.11
C ALA A 11 -21.10 4.85 -7.34
N LEU A 12 -21.96 5.52 -8.12
CA LEU A 12 -21.90 6.96 -8.32
C LEU A 12 -22.30 7.72 -7.04
N GLU A 13 -23.36 7.29 -6.36
CA GLU A 13 -23.81 7.87 -5.08
C GLU A 13 -22.72 7.73 -4.00
N LEU A 14 -22.06 6.57 -3.90
CA LEU A 14 -20.93 6.35 -3.01
C LEU A 14 -19.75 7.27 -3.34
N LEU A 15 -19.41 7.47 -4.62
CA LEU A 15 -18.32 8.37 -4.99
C LEU A 15 -18.61 9.83 -4.62
N ASP A 16 -19.86 10.29 -4.75
CA ASP A 16 -20.24 11.65 -4.35
C ASP A 16 -20.33 11.82 -2.83
N LEU A 17 -20.69 10.77 -2.08
CA LEU A 17 -20.55 10.72 -0.63
C LEU A 17 -19.08 10.78 -0.20
N CYS A 18 -18.22 9.96 -0.82
CA CYS A 18 -16.77 9.98 -0.58
C CYS A 18 -16.14 11.36 -0.86
N LYS A 19 -16.58 12.09 -1.89
CA LYS A 19 -16.12 13.48 -2.13
C LYS A 19 -16.55 14.45 -1.03
N LYS A 20 -17.77 14.31 -0.49
CA LYS A 20 -18.30 15.17 0.59
C LYS A 20 -17.58 14.95 1.91
N ASP A 21 -17.31 13.69 2.25
CA ASP A 21 -16.60 13.30 3.47
C ASP A 21 -15.07 13.45 3.34
N GLY A 22 -14.58 13.94 2.20
CA GLY A 22 -13.15 14.17 1.95
C GLY A 22 -12.34 12.87 1.82
N VAL A 23 -12.91 11.76 1.38
CA VAL A 23 -12.17 10.51 1.16
C VAL A 23 -11.25 10.65 -0.05
N ARG A 24 -10.00 10.19 0.08
CA ARG A 24 -8.94 10.34 -0.94
C ARG A 24 -9.11 9.37 -2.13
N LEU A 25 -10.10 9.64 -2.97
CA LEU A 25 -10.42 8.84 -4.15
C LEU A 25 -9.27 8.81 -5.18
N PRO A 26 -9.14 7.72 -5.97
CA PRO A 26 -8.27 7.69 -7.15
C PRO A 26 -8.63 8.78 -8.16
N THR A 27 -7.62 9.37 -8.80
CA THR A 27 -7.80 10.43 -9.82
C THR A 27 -8.56 9.93 -11.06
N ASP A 28 -8.34 8.67 -11.46
CA ASP A 28 -9.08 8.07 -12.57
C ASP A 28 -10.51 7.70 -12.17
N ALA A 29 -11.49 8.30 -12.84
CA ALA A 29 -12.91 8.01 -12.64
C ALA A 29 -13.25 6.51 -12.81
N MET A 30 -12.58 5.81 -13.72
CA MET A 30 -12.79 4.36 -13.92
C MET A 30 -12.26 3.55 -12.73
N ASN A 31 -11.06 3.86 -12.22
CA ASN A 31 -10.49 3.19 -11.05
C ASN A 31 -11.32 3.48 -9.79
N ALA A 32 -11.77 4.72 -9.61
CA ALA A 32 -12.68 5.09 -8.53
C ALA A 32 -14.00 4.31 -8.61
N MET A 33 -14.61 4.17 -9.80
CA MET A 33 -15.85 3.41 -9.99
C MET A 33 -15.67 1.90 -9.74
N VAL A 34 -14.54 1.31 -10.15
CA VAL A 34 -14.22 -0.10 -9.88
C VAL A 34 -14.02 -0.35 -8.38
N GLN A 35 -13.32 0.55 -7.68
CA GLN A 35 -13.12 0.46 -6.23
C GLN A 35 -14.45 0.64 -5.47
N ALA A 36 -15.25 1.64 -5.83
CA ALA A 36 -16.58 1.85 -5.26
C ALA A 36 -17.51 0.65 -5.49
N GLY A 37 -17.56 0.10 -6.70
CA GLY A 37 -18.34 -1.11 -7.03
C GLY A 37 -17.86 -2.35 -6.27
N THR A 38 -16.54 -2.48 -6.05
CA THR A 38 -15.96 -3.57 -5.25
C THR A 38 -16.37 -3.44 -3.78
N MET A 39 -16.29 -2.23 -3.20
CA MET A 39 -16.70 -1.98 -1.82
C MET A 39 -18.20 -2.22 -1.63
N LEU A 40 -19.05 -1.74 -2.53
CA LEU A 40 -20.50 -1.96 -2.48
C LEU A 40 -20.90 -3.44 -2.60
N ASN A 41 -20.08 -4.26 -3.26
CA ASN A 41 -20.31 -5.69 -3.32
C ASN A 41 -19.75 -6.41 -2.09
N ALA A 42 -18.72 -5.87 -1.44
CA ALA A 42 -18.16 -6.39 -0.18
C ALA A 42 -19.01 -6.03 1.05
N THR A 43 -19.68 -4.87 1.05
CA THR A 43 -20.59 -4.43 2.12
C THR A 43 -22.06 -4.73 1.82
N ARG A 44 -22.31 -5.59 0.82
CA ARG A 44 -23.66 -6.03 0.44
C ARG A 44 -24.20 -6.99 1.49
N ALA A 45 -25.20 -6.55 2.25
CA ALA A 45 -25.95 -7.38 3.19
C ALA A 45 -27.35 -7.62 2.62
N ASP A 46 -27.86 -8.85 2.75
CA ASP A 46 -29.25 -9.24 2.42
C ASP A 46 -29.73 -8.85 0.99
N GLY A 47 -28.78 -8.69 0.06
CA GLY A 47 -29.03 -8.30 -1.32
C GLY A 47 -29.02 -6.79 -1.59
N GLU A 48 -29.00 -5.94 -0.56
CA GLU A 48 -29.02 -4.48 -0.67
C GLU A 48 -27.62 -3.85 -0.59
N TYR A 49 -27.47 -2.68 -1.22
CA TYR A 49 -26.21 -1.93 -1.25
C TYR A 49 -26.10 -0.99 -0.05
N ASN A 50 -25.30 -1.36 0.96
CA ASN A 50 -25.07 -0.49 2.11
C ASN A 50 -24.02 0.60 1.78
N LEU A 51 -24.50 1.76 1.31
CA LEU A 51 -23.68 2.92 0.96
C LEU A 51 -22.81 3.41 2.12
N GLN A 52 -23.32 3.36 3.36
CA GLN A 52 -22.64 3.94 4.52
C GLN A 52 -21.53 3.01 5.06
N ALA A 53 -21.76 1.70 5.04
CA ALA A 53 -20.70 0.71 5.27
C ALA A 53 -19.64 0.76 4.15
N ALA A 54 -20.07 0.93 2.89
CA ALA A 54 -19.13 1.07 1.77
C ALA A 54 -18.30 2.36 1.88
N LEU A 55 -18.89 3.46 2.36
CA LEU A 55 -18.17 4.69 2.65
C LEU A 55 -17.15 4.48 3.77
N ALA A 56 -17.53 3.84 4.88
CA ALA A 56 -16.58 3.53 5.96
C ALA A 56 -15.38 2.69 5.44
N ALA A 57 -15.64 1.68 4.60
CA ALA A 57 -14.59 0.87 3.97
C ALA A 57 -13.73 1.66 2.97
N MET A 58 -14.31 2.61 2.22
CA MET A 58 -13.55 3.53 1.36
C MET A 58 -12.68 4.49 2.20
N THR A 59 -13.21 5.04 3.29
CA THR A 59 -12.47 5.90 4.23
C THR A 59 -11.33 5.14 4.90
N GLU A 60 -11.54 3.89 5.30
CA GLU A 60 -10.49 3.01 5.85
C GLU A 60 -9.40 2.71 4.80
N LYS A 61 -9.80 2.42 3.55
CA LYS A 61 -8.88 2.04 2.48
C LYS A 61 -8.06 3.20 1.89
N PHE A 62 -8.65 4.40 1.82
CA PHE A 62 -8.05 5.56 1.14
C PHE A 62 -7.63 6.68 2.10
N GLY A 63 -8.20 6.74 3.30
CA GLY A 63 -8.05 7.84 4.25
C GLY A 63 -8.88 9.08 3.87
N ALA A 64 -9.14 9.93 4.87
CA ALA A 64 -9.73 11.25 4.67
C ALA A 64 -8.64 12.31 4.46
N THR A 65 -8.85 13.24 3.53
CA THR A 65 -8.04 14.44 3.31
C THR A 65 -8.33 15.55 4.33
N THR A 66 -9.43 15.44 5.07
CA THR A 66 -9.80 16.30 6.20
C THR A 66 -9.61 15.58 7.53
N PRO A 67 -8.86 16.14 8.50
CA PRO A 67 -8.62 15.51 9.79
C PRO A 67 -9.83 15.71 10.72
N ALA A 68 -10.74 14.74 10.79
CA ALA A 68 -11.88 14.78 11.71
C ALA A 68 -12.23 13.43 12.34
N VAL A 69 -11.80 13.28 13.60
CA VAL A 69 -12.38 12.43 14.67
C VAL A 69 -12.21 10.91 14.57
N GLU A 70 -11.51 10.36 15.57
CA GLU A 70 -11.42 8.93 15.83
C GLU A 70 -12.79 8.29 16.14
N THR A 71 -13.03 7.06 15.63
CA THR A 71 -13.72 6.04 16.44
C THR A 71 -13.01 4.70 16.34
N LYS A 72 -12.40 4.29 17.46
CA LYS A 72 -11.77 2.98 17.61
C LYS A 72 -12.85 1.89 17.65
N LYS A 73 -12.80 0.88 16.78
CA LYS A 73 -13.31 -0.46 17.15
C LYS A 73 -12.54 -1.60 16.47
N ARG A 74 -11.80 -2.33 17.31
CA ARG A 74 -11.12 -3.58 16.96
C ARG A 74 -12.15 -4.67 16.65
N LYS A 75 -11.89 -5.54 15.67
CA LYS A 75 -12.19 -6.97 15.82
C LYS A 75 -11.32 -7.83 14.90
N ALA A 76 -10.57 -8.76 15.49
CA ALA A 76 -9.90 -9.83 14.79
C ALA A 76 -10.75 -11.12 14.90
N ALA A 77 -10.94 -11.81 13.77
CA ALA A 77 -11.36 -13.21 13.61
C ALA A 77 -11.19 -13.52 12.10
N ALA A 78 -10.30 -14.40 11.63
CA ALA A 78 -10.19 -15.86 11.82
C ALA A 78 -11.02 -16.66 10.79
N GLY A 79 -10.39 -17.64 10.11
CA GLY A 79 -10.93 -18.47 9.01
C GLY A 79 -10.31 -18.07 7.65
N ASP A 80 -9.29 -18.70 7.07
CA ASP A 80 -8.95 -20.12 6.80
C ASP A 80 -9.59 -20.72 5.53
N LYS A 81 -8.79 -21.49 4.77
CA LYS A 81 -9.06 -22.28 3.52
C LYS A 81 -9.46 -21.49 2.26
N VAL A 82 -9.03 -21.80 1.02
CA VAL A 82 -8.14 -22.83 0.37
C VAL A 82 -7.50 -22.19 -0.92
N THR A 83 -6.64 -22.75 -1.79
CA THR A 83 -6.26 -24.15 -2.15
C THR A 83 -4.85 -24.23 -2.79
N ASN A 84 -4.35 -25.46 -3.01
CA ASN A 84 -3.33 -25.91 -4.00
C ASN A 84 -3.45 -25.26 -5.41
N LYS A 85 -2.41 -25.23 -6.28
CA LYS A 85 -1.49 -26.34 -6.65
C LYS A 85 -0.22 -25.87 -7.38
N GLU A 86 0.79 -26.75 -7.43
CA GLU A 86 2.16 -26.51 -7.93
C GLU A 86 2.31 -26.34 -9.46
N LYS A 87 3.38 -25.62 -9.83
CA LYS A 87 4.38 -25.85 -10.89
C LYS A 87 5.42 -24.74 -10.69
N ASP A 88 6.63 -24.99 -10.19
CA ASP A 88 7.71 -25.76 -10.81
C ASP A 88 7.87 -25.47 -12.31
N GLU A 89 8.73 -24.50 -12.62
CA GLU A 89 9.81 -24.71 -13.57
C GLU A 89 10.99 -23.79 -13.19
N SER A 90 12.21 -24.29 -13.34
CA SER A 90 13.42 -23.67 -12.80
C SER A 90 14.08 -22.71 -13.80
N VAL A 91 14.40 -21.48 -13.39
CA VAL A 91 15.43 -20.68 -14.07
C VAL A 91 16.47 -20.25 -13.04
N LYS A 92 17.51 -21.09 -12.95
CA LYS A 92 18.75 -20.77 -12.25
C LYS A 92 19.55 -19.78 -13.10
N VAL A 93 19.80 -18.58 -12.57
CA VAL A 93 21.00 -17.81 -12.89
C VAL A 93 21.65 -17.32 -11.60
N GLU A 94 22.81 -17.92 -11.34
CA GLU A 94 23.92 -17.38 -10.55
C GLU A 94 24.26 -15.93 -10.99
N ASP A 95 24.87 -15.07 -10.19
CA ASP A 95 25.34 -15.08 -8.80
C ASP A 95 25.42 -13.60 -8.36
N GLY A 96 25.37 -13.28 -7.05
CA GLY A 96 25.35 -11.87 -6.64
C GLY A 96 24.93 -11.58 -5.20
N ASP A 97 25.58 -12.25 -4.24
CA ASP A 97 25.71 -11.82 -2.84
C ASP A 97 24.39 -11.59 -2.06
N VAL A 98 23.79 -12.69 -1.58
CA VAL A 98 22.79 -12.65 -0.51
C VAL A 98 23.51 -12.81 0.83
N ASP A 99 23.84 -11.70 1.48
CA ASP A 99 24.24 -11.71 2.89
C ASP A 99 22.96 -11.74 3.76
N ASP A 100 22.57 -12.96 4.11
CA ASP A 100 21.50 -13.29 5.05
C ASP A 100 22.00 -13.16 6.49
N ASP A 101 21.38 -12.29 7.29
CA ASP A 101 21.28 -12.53 8.74
C ASP A 101 20.02 -11.88 9.31
N GLY A 102 19.07 -12.73 9.71
CA GLY A 102 17.91 -12.34 10.49
C GLY A 102 18.16 -12.53 11.99
N GLY A 103 18.45 -11.45 12.73
CA GLY A 103 18.87 -11.53 14.12
C GLY A 103 18.17 -10.56 15.08
N ALA A 104 17.54 -11.10 16.11
CA ALA A 104 16.77 -10.41 17.14
C ALA A 104 17.59 -9.47 18.07
N THR A 105 16.92 -8.41 18.55
CA THR A 105 17.03 -7.79 19.90
C THR A 105 18.36 -7.20 20.41
N SER A 106 18.23 -5.96 20.93
CA SER A 106 19.04 -5.36 22.02
C SER A 106 20.45 -4.83 21.69
N PRO A 107 20.99 -3.90 22.51
CA PRO A 107 21.77 -2.78 21.97
C PRO A 107 23.28 -2.94 22.10
N ALA A 108 24.00 -2.99 20.96
CA ALA A 108 25.45 -2.87 20.93
C ALA A 108 25.92 -2.07 19.69
N ALA A 109 26.95 -1.25 19.91
CA ALA A 109 27.78 -0.51 18.95
C ALA A 109 27.30 -0.47 17.48
N LYS A 110 26.84 0.71 17.04
CA LYS A 110 26.55 1.02 15.64
C LYS A 110 27.83 0.86 14.78
N LYS A 111 28.08 -0.34 14.24
CA LYS A 111 28.90 -0.49 13.04
C LYS A 111 28.24 0.40 11.98
N LYS A 112 28.95 1.46 11.56
CA LYS A 112 28.49 2.32 10.47
C LYS A 112 28.41 1.41 9.24
N LYS A 113 27.19 1.05 8.82
CA LYS A 113 27.01 0.43 7.50
C LYS A 113 27.65 1.38 6.49
N ASN A 114 28.45 0.87 5.57
CA ASN A 114 29.03 1.68 4.51
C ASN A 114 27.88 2.19 3.64
N VAL A 115 27.40 3.40 3.97
CA VAL A 115 26.40 4.08 3.15
C VAL A 115 27.09 4.43 1.85
N ALA A 116 26.62 3.86 0.74
CA ALA A 116 27.11 4.24 -0.58
C ALA A 116 27.01 5.76 -0.73
N GLN A 117 28.12 6.40 -1.04
CA GLN A 117 28.19 7.84 -1.23
C GLN A 117 27.54 8.21 -2.58
N ALA A 118 26.84 9.34 -2.60
CA ALA A 118 26.35 9.97 -3.81
C ALA A 118 27.50 10.64 -4.56
N THR A 119 27.44 10.63 -5.90
CA THR A 119 28.37 11.35 -6.77
C THR A 119 28.39 12.85 -6.44
N VAL A 120 27.23 13.41 -6.11
CA VAL A 120 27.08 14.81 -5.66
C VAL A 120 26.81 14.87 -4.15
N ALA A 121 27.67 15.56 -3.41
CA ALA A 121 27.57 15.65 -1.94
C ALA A 121 26.24 16.25 -1.43
N LYS A 122 25.60 17.14 -2.19
CA LYS A 122 24.26 17.68 -1.88
C LYS A 122 23.18 16.60 -1.89
N ASN A 123 23.33 15.60 -2.75
CA ASN A 123 22.37 14.52 -2.96
C ASN A 123 22.50 13.41 -1.89
N GLN A 124 23.60 13.39 -1.12
CA GLN A 124 23.85 12.41 -0.05
C GLN A 124 22.70 12.32 0.96
N ALA A 125 22.31 13.45 1.57
CA ALA A 125 21.28 13.48 2.61
C ALA A 125 19.90 13.04 2.08
N LEU A 126 19.61 13.32 0.80
CA LEU A 126 18.36 12.93 0.16
C LEU A 126 18.36 11.43 -0.19
N ALA A 127 19.47 10.91 -0.72
CA ALA A 127 19.64 9.47 -0.96
C ALA A 127 19.58 8.64 0.33
N GLU A 128 20.13 9.15 1.43
CA GLU A 128 20.02 8.57 2.77
C GLU A 128 18.56 8.52 3.23
N ALA A 129 17.83 9.64 3.17
CA ALA A 129 16.42 9.71 3.55
C ALA A 129 15.54 8.71 2.78
N PHE A 130 15.75 8.56 1.46
CA PHE A 130 15.04 7.54 0.67
C PHE A 130 15.48 6.10 0.98
N SER A 131 16.73 5.89 1.41
CA SER A 131 17.22 4.56 1.85
C SER A 131 16.59 4.14 3.18
N ASP A 132 16.47 5.07 4.13
CA ASP A 132 15.81 4.83 5.41
C ASP A 132 14.29 4.62 5.24
N LEU A 133 13.65 5.40 4.36
CA LEU A 133 12.24 5.21 4.01
C LEU A 133 11.98 3.85 3.34
N ALA A 134 12.88 3.41 2.44
CA ALA A 134 12.82 2.07 1.87
C ALA A 134 12.90 0.99 2.96
N GLY A 135 13.86 1.12 3.89
CA GLY A 135 14.01 0.24 5.04
C GLY A 135 12.78 0.22 5.97
N PHE A 136 12.06 1.34 6.11
CA PHE A 136 10.80 1.40 6.85
C PHE A 136 9.66 0.64 6.15
N GLU A 137 9.45 0.87 4.85
CA GLU A 137 8.39 0.17 4.10
C GLU A 137 8.67 -1.34 3.97
N PHE A 138 9.93 -1.77 3.86
CA PHE A 138 10.28 -3.19 3.92
C PHE A 138 9.94 -3.81 5.29
N LYS A 139 10.24 -3.14 6.41
CA LYS A 139 9.84 -3.59 7.77
C LYS A 139 8.33 -3.67 7.96
N LYS A 140 7.58 -2.84 7.23
CA LYS A 140 6.11 -2.83 7.19
C LYS A 140 5.52 -3.89 6.24
N GLY A 141 6.36 -4.59 5.48
CA GLY A 141 5.98 -5.62 4.51
C GLY A 141 5.64 -5.10 3.10
N ASP A 142 5.70 -3.79 2.86
CA ASP A 142 5.42 -3.19 1.55
C ASP A 142 6.65 -3.24 0.65
N ARG A 143 6.86 -4.41 0.04
CA ARG A 143 7.98 -4.67 -0.88
C ARG A 143 7.98 -3.75 -2.10
N PHE A 144 6.81 -3.32 -2.59
CA PHE A 144 6.73 -2.46 -3.77
C PHE A 144 7.19 -1.03 -3.47
N LYS A 145 6.71 -0.44 -2.36
CA LYS A 145 7.18 0.88 -1.92
C LYS A 145 8.65 0.84 -1.51
N GLY A 146 9.06 -0.16 -0.73
CA GLY A 146 10.46 -0.37 -0.35
C GLY A 146 11.39 -0.39 -1.58
N GLY A 147 11.09 -1.26 -2.56
CA GLY A 147 11.87 -1.36 -3.79
C GLY A 147 11.84 -0.09 -4.66
N SER A 148 10.73 0.66 -4.64
CA SER A 148 10.62 1.95 -5.34
C SER A 148 11.51 3.01 -4.69
N TYR A 149 11.47 3.15 -3.36
CA TYR A 149 12.33 4.10 -2.65
C TYR A 149 13.82 3.72 -2.71
N SER A 150 14.17 2.42 -2.71
CA SER A 150 15.55 1.98 -2.98
C SER A 150 16.05 2.40 -4.37
N LYS A 151 15.20 2.31 -5.41
CA LYS A 151 15.56 2.77 -6.77
C LYS A 151 15.73 4.28 -6.83
N VAL A 152 14.85 5.06 -6.18
CA VAL A 152 14.98 6.52 -6.07
C VAL A 152 16.27 6.89 -5.33
N ALA A 153 16.57 6.25 -4.20
CA ALA A 153 17.80 6.46 -3.46
C ALA A 153 19.06 6.14 -4.29
N LYS A 154 19.01 5.14 -5.18
CA LYS A 154 20.10 4.84 -6.11
C LYS A 154 20.21 5.92 -7.20
N ALA A 155 19.13 6.26 -7.88
CA ALA A 155 19.13 7.29 -8.92
C ALA A 155 19.64 8.67 -8.41
N ILE A 156 19.35 9.02 -7.15
CA ILE A 156 19.84 10.25 -6.51
C ILE A 156 21.34 10.17 -6.16
N ARG A 157 21.87 8.97 -5.85
CA ARG A 157 23.34 8.78 -5.71
C ARG A 157 24.05 8.89 -7.03
N ASP A 158 23.50 8.25 -8.05
CA ASP A 158 24.11 8.09 -9.37
C ASP A 158 23.97 9.37 -10.23
N ALA A 159 23.15 10.35 -9.82
CA ALA A 159 22.99 11.64 -10.49
C ALA A 159 24.24 12.53 -10.36
N GLU A 160 24.65 13.15 -11.47
CA GLU A 160 25.93 13.85 -11.63
C GLU A 160 25.83 15.40 -11.51
N ASP A 161 24.62 15.96 -11.35
CA ASP A 161 24.31 17.40 -11.19
C ASP A 161 23.62 17.74 -9.85
#